data_AF-A0A3P1XSE6-F1
#
_entry.id   AF-A0A3P1XSE6-F1
#
_cell.length_a   1.000
_cell.length_b   1.000
_cell.length_c   1.000
_cell.angle_alpha   90.00
_cell.angle_beta   90.00
_cell.angle_gamma   90.00
#
_symmetry.space_group_name_H-M   'P 1'
#
loop_
_entity.id
_entity.type
_entity.pdbx_description
1 polymer ?
#
loop_
_entity_poly.entity_id
_entity_poly.type
_entity_poly.pdbx_seq_one_letter_code
_entity_poly.pdbx_strand_id
1 'polypeptide(L)'
;MEQKTLSQQISEWTIIVLSLVLYCYATITGVGNLIGLNRIADSLGSSVSPLGWLLLLVRVLLPATVLFAVLLLTRKKRRVRWAAIFAGITFVAVILMQLNYLIGEGVYFNG
;
A
#
# COMPACT_ATOMS: atom_id res chain seq x y z
N MET A 1 13.68 -30.93 -14.39
CA MET A 1 12.82 -29.74 -14.58
C MET A 1 11.40 -30.23 -14.69
N GLU A 2 10.56 -30.00 -13.68
CA GLU A 2 9.16 -30.42 -13.68
C GLU A 2 8.36 -29.48 -14.60
N GLN A 3 7.70 -30.02 -15.64
CA GLN A 3 6.86 -29.22 -16.54
C GLN A 3 5.60 -28.80 -15.80
N LYS A 4 5.35 -27.48 -15.74
CA LYS A 4 4.10 -26.94 -15.17
C LYS A 4 2.96 -27.13 -16.15
N THR A 5 1.79 -27.51 -15.63
CA THR A 5 0.57 -27.59 -16.43
C THR A 5 0.08 -26.18 -16.78
N LEU A 6 -0.66 -26.04 -17.89
CA LEU A 6 -1.23 -24.75 -18.31
C LEU A 6 -2.07 -24.11 -17.18
N SER A 7 -2.82 -24.92 -16.43
CA SER A 7 -3.62 -24.46 -15.27
C SER A 7 -2.76 -23.82 -14.18
N GLN A 8 -1.60 -24.41 -13.86
CA GLN A 8 -0.65 -23.85 -12.88
C GLN A 8 -0.03 -22.54 -13.35
N GLN A 9 0.20 -22.39 -14.66
CA GLN A 9 0.73 -21.12 -15.19
C GLN A 9 -0.31 -20.02 -15.13
N ILE A 10 -1.57 -20.31 -15.49
CA ILE A 10 -2.67 -19.35 -15.44
C ILE A 10 -2.88 -18.87 -14.00
N SER A 11 -2.92 -19.78 -13.01
CA SER A 11 -3.11 -19.39 -11.62
C SER A 11 -1.97 -18.52 -11.08
N GLU A 12 -0.72 -18.80 -11.46
CA GLU A 12 0.42 -17.96 -11.11
C GLU A 12 0.30 -16.55 -11.70
N TRP A 13 -0.08 -16.43 -12.98
CA TRP A 13 -0.28 -15.13 -13.62
C TRP A 13 -1.43 -14.35 -12.98
N THR A 14 -2.55 -15.00 -12.68
CA THR A 14 -3.68 -14.37 -12.00
C THR A 14 -3.25 -13.81 -10.64
N ILE A 15 -2.50 -14.58 -9.85
CA ILE A 15 -1.98 -14.13 -8.55
C ILE A 15 -1.06 -12.91 -8.71
N ILE A 16 -0.16 -12.92 -9.69
CA ILE A 16 0.76 -11.81 -9.96
C ILE A 16 -0.03 -10.55 -10.29
N VAL A 17 -0.93 -10.63 -11.27
CA VAL A 17 -1.70 -9.49 -11.76
C VAL A 17 -2.59 -8.94 -10.65
N LEU A 18 -3.32 -9.81 -9.95
CA LEU A 18 -4.19 -9.41 -8.85
C LEU A 18 -3.41 -8.71 -7.73
N SER A 19 -2.27 -9.27 -7.33
CA SER A 19 -1.42 -8.65 -6.30
C SER A 19 -0.94 -7.27 -6.75
N LEU A 20 -0.47 -7.16 -7.99
CA LEU A 20 0.07 -5.92 -8.53
C LEU A 20 -1.01 -4.83 -8.62
N VAL A 21 -2.22 -5.20 -9.03
CA VAL A 21 -3.39 -4.31 -9.04
C VAL A 21 -3.71 -3.82 -7.64
N LEU A 22 -3.71 -4.69 -6.62
CA LEU A 22 -4.00 -4.29 -5.24
C LEU A 22 -2.95 -3.32 -4.68
N TYR A 23 -1.66 -3.56 -4.95
CA TYR A 23 -0.60 -2.62 -4.57
C TYR A 23 -0.75 -1.27 -5.28
N CYS A 24 -1.06 -1.29 -6.58
CA CYS A 24 -1.30 -0.08 -7.35
C CYS A 24 -2.50 0.71 -6.81
N TYR A 25 -3.61 0.02 -6.54
CA TYR A 25 -4.81 0.61 -5.93
C TYR A 25 -4.53 1.25 -4.57
N ALA A 26 -3.74 0.58 -3.71
CA ALA A 26 -3.35 1.14 -2.42
C ALA A 26 -2.52 2.44 -2.58
N THR A 27 -1.59 2.49 -3.54
CA THR A 27 -0.83 3.70 -3.85
C THR A 27 -1.74 4.83 -4.37
N ILE A 28 -2.63 4.54 -5.32
CA ILE A 28 -3.61 5.51 -5.83
C ILE A 28 -4.46 6.07 -4.69
N THR A 29 -4.91 5.20 -3.78
CA THR A 29 -5.66 5.61 -2.59
C THR A 29 -4.83 6.53 -1.69
N GLY A 30 -3.55 6.21 -1.46
CA GLY A 30 -2.63 7.09 -0.73
C GLY A 30 -2.50 8.48 -1.37
N VAL A 31 -2.34 8.54 -2.69
CA VAL A 31 -2.27 9.80 -3.45
C VAL A 31 -3.59 10.57 -3.37
N GLY A 32 -4.72 9.89 -3.49
CA GLY A 32 -6.05 10.49 -3.34
C GLY A 32 -6.24 11.13 -1.97
N ASN A 33 -5.78 10.47 -0.90
CA ASN A 33 -5.81 11.02 0.45
C ASN A 33 -4.91 12.25 0.60
N LEU A 34 -3.72 12.23 -0.01
CA LEU A 34 -2.81 13.37 0.00
C LEU A 34 -3.44 14.60 -0.66
N ILE A 35 -4.06 14.43 -1.82
CA ILE A 35 -4.73 15.53 -2.53
C ILE A 35 -5.98 15.98 -1.77
N GLY A 36 -6.79 15.03 -1.28
CA GLY A 36 -8.04 15.31 -0.59
C GLY A 36 -7.84 16.07 0.71
N LEU A 37 -6.91 15.63 1.57
CA LEU A 37 -6.65 16.27 2.86
C LEU A 37 -6.02 17.66 2.70
N ASN A 38 -5.19 17.90 1.69
CA ASN A 38 -4.69 19.25 1.38
C ASN A 38 -5.83 20.20 0.98
N ARG A 39 -6.75 19.75 0.11
CA ARG A 39 -7.91 20.58 -0.27
C ARG A 39 -8.82 20.90 0.90
N ILE A 40 -8.99 19.95 1.83
CA ILE A 40 -9.77 20.16 3.05
C ILE A 40 -9.07 21.20 3.94
N ALA A 41 -7.75 21.08 4.13
CA ALA A 41 -6.97 22.06 4.90
C ALA A 41 -7.13 23.48 4.34
N ASP A 42 -6.97 23.63 3.02
CA ASP A 42 -7.14 24.91 2.33
C ASP A 42 -8.56 25.49 2.54
N SER A 43 -9.59 24.64 2.46
CA SER A 43 -10.99 25.06 2.67
C SER A 43 -11.29 25.50 4.10
N LEU A 44 -10.50 25.03 5.07
CA LEU A 44 -10.59 25.40 6.49
C LEU A 44 -9.71 26.63 6.82
N GLY A 45 -9.01 27.21 5.84
CA GLY A 45 -8.03 28.27 6.09
C GLY A 45 -6.84 27.81 6.93
N SER A 46 -6.59 26.50 6.97
CA SER A 46 -5.57 25.84 7.77
C SER A 46 -4.50 25.23 6.86
N SER A 47 -3.48 24.63 7.46
CA SER A 47 -2.42 23.92 6.76
C SER A 47 -2.28 22.50 7.32
N VAL A 48 -1.82 21.58 6.46
CA VAL A 48 -1.53 20.22 6.89
C VAL A 48 -0.34 20.24 7.85
N SER A 49 -0.51 19.64 9.02
CA SER A 49 0.53 19.59 10.05
C SER A 49 1.76 18.80 9.58
N PRO A 50 2.97 19.05 10.13
CA PRO A 50 4.17 18.27 9.80
C PRO A 50 3.99 16.76 10.01
N LEU A 51 3.23 16.38 11.04
CA LEU A 51 2.91 14.98 11.32
C LEU A 51 1.92 14.42 10.29
N GLY A 52 0.91 15.21 9.89
CA GLY A 52 -0.02 14.87 8.81
C GLY A 52 0.71 14.61 7.48
N TRP A 53 1.71 15.43 7.14
CA TRP A 53 2.56 15.21 5.96
C TRP A 53 3.34 13.90 6.02
N LEU A 54 3.95 13.59 7.18
CA LEU A 54 4.64 12.31 7.37
C LEU A 54 3.69 11.12 7.17
N LEU A 55 2.51 11.17 7.79
CA LEU A 55 1.50 10.12 7.64
C LEU A 55 1.04 9.97 6.18
N LEU A 56 0.81 11.09 5.48
CA LEU A 56 0.46 11.08 4.07
C LEU A 56 1.54 10.45 3.19
N LEU A 57 2.81 10.81 3.42
CA LEU A 57 3.93 10.19 2.71
C LEU A 57 4.03 8.69 2.99
N VAL A 58 3.82 8.27 4.23
CA VAL A 58 3.75 6.84 4.58
C VAL A 58 2.63 6.16 3.79
N ARG A 59 1.44 6.75 3.70
CA ARG A 59 0.31 6.15 2.94
C ARG A 59 0.63 5.95 1.47
N VAL A 60 1.37 6.87 0.86
CA VAL A 60 1.76 6.79 -0.56
C VAL A 60 2.89 5.78 -0.78
N LEU A 61 3.92 5.80 0.06
CA LEU A 61 5.15 5.05 -0.14
C LEU A 61 5.07 3.61 0.36
N LEU A 62 4.30 3.34 1.43
CA LEU A 62 4.23 2.03 2.08
C LEU A 62 3.90 0.86 1.13
N PRO A 63 2.94 0.95 0.19
CA PRO A 63 2.65 -0.14 -0.72
C PRO A 63 3.87 -0.49 -1.59
N ALA A 64 4.52 0.52 -2.16
CA ALA A 64 5.67 0.32 -3.05
C ALA A 64 6.89 -0.22 -2.28
N THR A 65 7.17 0.32 -1.09
CA THR A 65 8.32 -0.11 -0.27
C THR A 65 8.14 -1.54 0.24
N VAL A 66 6.94 -1.92 0.67
CA VAL A 66 6.65 -3.29 1.12
C VAL A 66 6.74 -4.27 -0.04
N LEU A 67 6.16 -3.95 -1.20
CA LEU A 67 6.27 -4.81 -2.39
C LEU A 67 7.74 -5.02 -2.76
N PHE A 68 8.53 -3.94 -2.81
CA PHE A 68 9.95 -4.02 -3.13
C PHE A 68 10.73 -4.85 -2.10
N ALA A 69 10.49 -4.62 -0.81
CA ALA A 69 11.12 -5.40 0.27
C ALA A 69 10.79 -6.90 0.16
N VAL A 70 9.52 -7.24 -0.08
CA VAL A 70 9.10 -8.64 -0.27
C VAL A 70 9.81 -9.27 -1.47
N LEU A 71 9.87 -8.57 -2.60
CA LEU A 71 10.56 -9.06 -3.80
C LEU A 71 12.05 -9.28 -3.59
N LEU A 72 12.72 -8.38 -2.85
CA LEU A 72 14.13 -8.51 -2.50
C LEU A 72 14.38 -9.70 -1.55
N LEU A 73 13.61 -9.79 -0.46
CA LEU A 73 13.79 -10.81 0.57
C LEU A 73 13.46 -12.22 0.08
N THR A 74 12.53 -12.35 -0.87
CA THR A 74 12.10 -13.64 -1.40
C THR A 74 12.76 -14.01 -2.73
N ARG A 75 13.70 -13.20 -3.22
CA ARG A 75 14.37 -13.39 -4.53
C ARG A 75 14.90 -14.81 -4.77
N LYS A 76 15.44 -15.45 -3.72
CA LYS A 76 15.99 -16.82 -3.78
C LYS A 76 15.01 -17.92 -3.35
N LYS A 77 13.82 -17.57 -2.83
CA LYS A 77 12.86 -18.51 -2.20
C LYS A 77 11.53 -18.54 -2.94
N ARG A 78 11.49 -19.17 -4.12
CA ARG A 78 10.31 -19.21 -5.01
C ARG A 78 9.03 -19.73 -4.33
N ARG A 79 9.13 -20.69 -3.41
CA ARG A 79 7.98 -21.24 -2.67
C ARG A 79 7.35 -20.25 -1.68
N VAL A 80 8.16 -19.39 -1.07
CA VAL A 80 7.70 -18.46 -0.01
C VAL A 80 7.27 -17.12 -0.60
N ARG A 81 7.74 -16.79 -1.81
CA ARG A 81 7.47 -15.51 -2.48
C ARG A 81 5.99 -15.17 -2.57
N TRP A 82 5.12 -16.12 -2.94
CA TRP A 82 3.70 -15.85 -3.09
C TRP A 82 3.01 -15.55 -1.77
N ALA A 83 3.25 -16.38 -0.76
CA ALA A 83 2.74 -16.15 0.59
C ALA A 83 3.21 -14.81 1.14
N ALA A 84 4.46 -14.43 0.89
CA ALA A 84 5.01 -13.15 1.34
C ALA A 84 4.39 -11.93 0.62
N ILE A 85 4.08 -12.04 -0.68
CA ILE A 85 3.40 -10.96 -1.44
C ILE A 85 1.99 -10.74 -0.87
N PHE A 86 1.24 -11.83 -0.64
CA PHE A 86 -0.09 -11.73 -0.02
C PHE A 86 -0.02 -11.18 1.41
N ALA A 87 0.90 -11.67 2.23
CA ALA A 87 1.09 -11.15 3.58
C ALA A 87 1.46 -9.65 3.55
N GLY A 88 2.30 -9.24 2.60
CA GLY A 88 2.70 -7.85 2.41
C GLY A 88 1.52 -6.94 2.08
N ILE A 89 0.63 -7.33 1.15
CA ILE A 89 -0.53 -6.48 0.81
C ILE A 89 -1.55 -6.44 1.96
N THR A 90 -1.76 -7.56 2.66
CA THR A 90 -2.61 -7.58 3.86
C THR A 90 -2.06 -6.67 4.94
N PHE A 91 -0.75 -6.70 5.18
CA PHE A 91 -0.08 -5.80 6.11
C PHE A 91 -0.28 -4.32 5.71
N VAL A 92 -0.06 -3.98 4.43
CA VAL A 92 -0.31 -2.64 3.92
C VAL A 92 -1.76 -2.22 4.13
N ALA A 93 -2.72 -3.09 3.83
CA ALA A 93 -4.15 -2.82 4.01
C ALA A 93 -4.52 -2.54 5.48
N VAL A 94 -4.00 -3.33 6.42
CA VAL A 94 -4.22 -3.13 7.85
C VAL A 94 -3.68 -1.78 8.32
N ILE A 95 -2.44 -1.44 7.92
CA ILE A 95 -1.85 -0.15 8.29
C ILE A 95 -2.66 1.00 7.70
N LEU A 96 -3.01 0.94 6.41
CA LEU A 96 -3.80 2.00 5.77
C LEU A 96 -5.20 2.12 6.39
N MET A 97 -5.83 1.02 6.81
CA MET A 97 -7.11 1.04 7.54
C MET A 97 -6.96 1.73 8.90
N GLN A 98 -5.90 1.42 9.63
CA GLN A 98 -5.60 2.05 10.93
C GLN A 98 -5.36 3.55 10.79
N LEU A 99 -4.65 3.98 9.74
CA LEU A 99 -4.43 5.40 9.44
C LEU A 99 -5.72 6.15 9.06
N ASN A 100 -6.73 5.46 8.54
CA ASN A 100 -8.04 6.04 8.21
C ASN A 100 -8.97 6.12 9.43
N TYR A 101 -8.98 5.10 10.29
CA TYR A 101 -10.00 4.95 11.33
C TYR A 101 -9.52 5.32 12.74
N LEU A 102 -8.24 5.13 13.06
CA LEU A 102 -7.73 5.36 14.42
C LEU A 102 -7.02 6.70 14.58
N ILE A 103 -6.50 7.29 13.49
CA ILE A 103 -5.87 8.61 13.55
C ILE A 103 -6.97 9.66 13.34
N GLY A 104 -7.34 10.34 14.42
CA GLY A 104 -8.33 11.42 14.39
C GLY A 104 -7.88 12.59 13.51
N GLU A 105 -8.85 13.23 12.86
CA GLU A 105 -8.60 14.30 11.86
C GLU A 105 -7.79 15.48 12.42
N GLY A 106 -7.88 15.75 13.73
CA GLY A 106 -7.10 16.80 14.39
C GLY A 106 -5.57 16.61 14.35
N VAL A 107 -5.09 15.42 14.00
CA VAL A 107 -3.65 15.17 13.80
C VAL A 107 -3.16 15.75 12.46
N TYR A 108 -4.04 15.89 11.47
CA TYR A 108 -3.69 16.34 10.13
C TYR A 108 -3.70 17.86 9.96
N PHE A 109 -4.40 18.60 10.83
CA PHE A 109 -4.57 20.04 10.69
C PHE A 109 -3.89 20.75 11.86
N ASN A 110 -3.07 21.76 11.55
CA ASN A 110 -2.65 22.72 12.56
C ASN A 110 -3.76 23.76 12.70
N GLY A 111 -4.44 23.76 13.85
CA GLY A 111 -5.28 24.89 14.27
C GLY A 111 -4.44 26.12 14.57
#